data_AF-A0A4P7AIJ1-F1
#
_entry.id   AF-A0A4P7AIJ1-F1
#
_cell.length_a   1.000
_cell.length_b   1.000
_cell.length_c   1.000
_cell.angle_alpha   90.00
_cell.angle_beta   90.00
_cell.angle_gamma   90.00
#
_symmetry.space_group_name_H-M   'P 1'
#
loop_
_entity.id
_entity.type
_entity.pdbx_description
1 polymer ?
#
loop_
_entity_poly.entity_id
_entity_poly.type
_entity_poly.pdbx_seq_one_letter_code
_entity_poly.pdbx_strand_id
1 'polypeptide(L)'
;MCCKCSKNIFNNCSCSIYEVNCTNSCCWCCSFDKFEFDNLKFNYFNEILIELEKVLSNHKHLKIVKKVLKQSLQDLNSLKKEFKVISEKNYLKIIDNASDIKIACIEIETDLGYKIRNILKQWEIQIEIIYLIINFEEEYFSKKVYVSLSKYILFIYKYMYSFANLFKLISNTPENISLIETIKEKFIDLDNSIKDLDYKLKLKI
;
A
#
# COMPACT_ATOMS: atom_id res chain seq x y z
N MET A 1 -6.34 17.81 20.44
CA MET A 1 -6.53 17.51 19.00
C MET A 1 -5.70 16.30 18.63
N CYS A 2 -6.37 15.21 18.31
CA CYS A 2 -5.79 13.94 17.88
C CYS A 2 -5.19 14.09 16.46
N CYS A 3 -3.93 13.67 16.32
CA CYS A 3 -3.09 13.68 15.12
C CYS A 3 -2.81 15.08 14.50
N LYS A 4 -1.52 15.41 14.31
CA LYS A 4 -1.05 16.45 13.35
C LYS A 4 -1.26 15.99 11.90
N CYS A 5 -2.35 15.25 11.64
CA CYS A 5 -2.65 14.69 10.34
C CYS A 5 -3.10 15.77 9.39
N SER A 6 -2.90 15.55 8.10
CA SER A 6 -3.44 16.45 7.09
C SER A 6 -4.97 16.51 7.19
N LYS A 7 -5.54 17.72 7.02
CA LYS A 7 -6.96 18.01 7.25
C LYS A 7 -7.90 17.12 6.42
N ASN A 8 -7.47 16.76 5.21
CA ASN A 8 -8.25 15.91 4.30
C ASN A 8 -8.31 14.45 4.76
N ILE A 9 -7.25 13.95 5.41
CA ILE A 9 -7.15 12.56 5.86
C ILE A 9 -7.85 12.37 7.21
N PHE A 10 -7.91 13.44 8.03
CA PHE A 10 -8.62 13.44 9.31
C PHE A 10 -10.13 13.15 9.14
N ASN A 11 -10.81 13.84 8.23
CA ASN A 11 -12.25 13.70 7.99
C ASN A 11 -12.68 12.32 7.45
N ASN A 12 -11.71 11.50 7.08
CA ASN A 12 -11.85 10.15 6.54
C ASN A 12 -11.49 9.06 7.59
N CYS A 13 -11.37 9.45 8.87
CA CYS A 13 -10.90 8.58 9.94
C CYS A 13 -11.80 8.61 11.19
N SER A 14 -11.82 7.51 11.94
CA SER A 14 -12.59 7.36 13.19
C SER A 14 -12.23 8.40 14.25
N CYS A 15 -11.01 8.92 14.24
CA CYS A 15 -10.58 9.99 15.15
C CYS A 15 -11.24 11.34 14.89
N SER A 16 -11.91 11.52 13.75
CA SER A 16 -12.74 12.71 13.50
C SER A 16 -14.09 12.65 14.19
N ILE A 17 -14.54 11.45 14.55
CA ILE A 17 -15.84 11.20 15.21
C ILE A 17 -15.64 11.06 16.72
N TYR A 18 -14.69 10.21 17.12
CA TYR A 18 -14.38 10.01 18.53
C TYR A 18 -13.19 10.90 18.90
N GLU A 19 -13.38 11.85 19.80
CA GLU A 19 -12.33 12.70 20.38
C GLU A 19 -11.37 11.87 21.26
N VAL A 20 -10.69 10.87 20.68
CA VAL A 20 -9.82 9.95 21.41
C VAL A 20 -8.40 10.53 21.47
N ASN A 21 -7.79 10.46 22.64
CA ASN A 21 -6.36 10.69 22.81
C ASN A 21 -5.57 9.61 22.03
N CYS A 22 -5.01 9.99 20.88
CA CYS A 22 -4.23 9.07 20.04
C CYS A 22 -2.77 9.00 20.46
N THR A 23 -2.27 7.77 20.60
CA THR A 23 -0.84 7.46 20.62
C THR A 23 -0.32 7.28 19.19
N ASN A 24 0.99 7.38 18.95
CA ASN A 24 1.57 7.19 17.60
C ASN A 24 1.02 5.93 16.90
N SER A 25 0.56 6.09 15.65
CA SER A 25 -0.01 5.01 14.81
C SER A 25 -1.33 4.38 15.30
N CYS A 26 -2.15 5.10 16.08
CA CYS A 26 -3.43 4.56 16.59
C CYS A 26 -4.56 4.44 15.54
N CYS A 27 -4.49 5.21 14.43
CA CYS A 27 -5.56 5.33 13.43
C CYS A 27 -5.01 5.15 12.02
N TRP A 28 -5.94 4.94 11.07
CA TRP A 28 -5.66 5.02 9.64
C TRP A 28 -4.89 6.29 9.28
N CYS A 29 -5.38 7.44 9.73
CA CYS A 29 -4.81 8.74 9.43
C CYS A 29 -3.32 8.87 9.77
N CYS A 30 -2.96 8.53 11.00
CA CYS A 30 -1.62 8.63 11.53
C CYS A 30 -0.68 7.58 10.88
N SER A 31 -1.18 6.39 10.54
CA SER A 31 -0.37 5.37 9.85
C SER A 31 -0.16 5.68 8.36
N PHE A 32 -1.22 6.15 7.69
CA PHE A 32 -1.19 6.49 6.27
C PHE A 32 -0.40 7.76 5.99
N ASP A 33 -0.55 8.83 6.79
CA ASP A 33 0.27 10.04 6.65
C ASP A 33 1.78 9.73 6.77
N LYS A 34 2.14 8.87 7.72
CA LYS A 34 3.52 8.42 7.90
C LYS A 34 3.98 7.56 6.73
N PHE A 35 3.11 6.73 6.18
CA PHE A 35 3.39 5.94 4.97
C PHE A 35 3.64 6.85 3.77
N GLU A 36 2.76 7.80 3.49
CA GLU A 36 2.90 8.73 2.37
C GLU A 36 4.15 9.60 2.50
N PHE A 37 4.40 10.13 3.70
CA PHE A 37 5.59 10.94 3.96
C PHE A 37 6.87 10.15 3.68
N ASP A 38 7.01 8.93 4.22
CA ASP A 38 8.20 8.11 3.97
C ASP A 38 8.26 7.67 2.49
N ASN A 39 7.13 7.36 1.86
CA ASN A 39 7.07 7.00 0.45
C ASN A 39 7.57 8.13 -0.46
N LEU A 40 7.17 9.38 -0.19
CA LEU A 40 7.65 10.56 -0.90
C LEU A 40 9.12 10.87 -0.60
N LYS A 41 9.53 10.75 0.66
CA LYS A 41 10.90 11.04 1.11
C LYS A 41 11.91 10.08 0.51
N PHE A 42 11.61 8.79 0.47
CA PHE A 42 12.55 7.76 0.03
C PHE A 42 12.41 7.41 -1.45
N ASN A 43 11.19 7.44 -1.98
CA ASN A 43 10.88 7.26 -3.40
C ASN A 43 11.49 6.00 -4.06
N TYR A 44 11.72 4.94 -3.29
CA TYR A 44 12.46 3.76 -3.74
C TYR A 44 11.87 3.13 -5.00
N PHE A 45 10.54 2.96 -5.06
CA PHE A 45 9.88 2.33 -6.20
C PHE A 45 10.05 3.11 -7.51
N ASN A 46 10.06 4.44 -7.44
CA ASN A 46 10.27 5.27 -8.62
C ASN A 46 11.72 5.18 -9.12
N GLU A 47 12.71 5.11 -8.21
CA GLU A 47 14.10 4.85 -8.61
C GLU A 47 14.23 3.51 -9.35
N ILE A 48 13.57 2.47 -8.84
CA ILE A 48 13.53 1.13 -9.42
C ILE A 48 12.91 1.17 -10.84
N LEU A 49 11.79 1.88 -11.00
CA LEU A 49 11.11 2.04 -12.29
C LEU A 49 11.98 2.75 -13.32
N ILE A 50 12.64 3.85 -12.94
CA ILE A 50 13.49 4.62 -13.86
C ILE A 50 14.60 3.75 -14.45
N GLU A 51 15.26 2.95 -13.61
CA GLU A 51 16.33 2.06 -14.07
C GLU A 51 15.81 0.94 -14.96
N LEU A 52 14.66 0.34 -14.63
CA LEU A 52 14.00 -0.64 -15.50
C LEU A 52 13.62 -0.05 -16.85
N GLU A 53 13.01 1.14 -16.88
CA GLU A 53 12.64 1.81 -18.14
C GLU A 53 13.86 2.15 -18.99
N LYS A 54 14.97 2.57 -18.37
CA LYS A 54 16.25 2.83 -19.06
C LYS A 54 16.84 1.56 -19.66
N VAL A 55 16.83 0.45 -18.92
CA VAL A 55 17.26 -0.85 -19.44
C VAL A 55 16.40 -1.26 -20.63
N LEU A 56 15.09 -1.17 -20.50
CA LEU A 56 14.17 -1.55 -21.55
C LEU A 56 14.34 -0.66 -22.78
N SER A 57 14.48 0.66 -22.64
CA SER A 57 14.62 1.59 -23.77
C SER A 57 15.86 1.30 -24.62
N ASN A 58 16.98 0.96 -23.97
CA ASN A 58 18.24 0.64 -24.62
C ASN A 58 18.25 -0.72 -25.35
N HIS A 59 17.34 -1.63 -24.98
CA HIS A 59 17.36 -3.01 -25.46
C HIS A 59 16.09 -3.36 -26.27
N LYS A 60 16.24 -3.38 -27.60
CA LYS A 60 15.12 -3.63 -28.53
C LYS A 60 14.54 -5.04 -28.45
N HIS A 61 15.30 -6.04 -27.97
CA HIS A 61 14.80 -7.42 -27.82
C HIS A 61 13.80 -7.56 -26.66
N LEU A 62 13.78 -6.63 -25.70
CA LEU A 62 12.93 -6.69 -24.50
C LEU A 62 11.50 -6.16 -24.71
N LYS A 63 10.95 -6.26 -25.94
CA LYS A 63 9.60 -5.75 -26.28
C LYS A 63 8.49 -6.36 -25.42
N ILE A 64 8.58 -7.66 -25.12
CA ILE A 64 7.57 -8.35 -24.31
C ILE A 64 7.56 -7.79 -22.89
N VAL A 65 8.73 -7.60 -22.28
CA VAL A 65 8.84 -7.05 -20.92
C VAL A 65 8.30 -5.62 -20.86
N LYS A 66 8.55 -4.79 -21.90
CA LYS A 66 7.92 -3.46 -22.02
C LYS A 66 6.39 -3.53 -21.99
N LYS A 67 5.80 -4.50 -22.68
CA LYS A 67 4.34 -4.68 -22.72
C LYS A 67 3.81 -5.07 -21.34
N VAL A 68 4.48 -6.00 -20.65
CA VAL A 68 4.13 -6.43 -19.28
C VAL A 68 4.21 -5.24 -18.33
N LEU A 69 5.34 -4.52 -18.30
CA LEU A 69 5.51 -3.33 -17.45
C LEU A 69 4.41 -2.30 -17.68
N LYS A 70 4.08 -2.03 -18.95
CA LYS A 70 3.01 -1.07 -19.30
C LYS A 70 1.66 -1.50 -18.74
N GLN A 71 1.33 -2.79 -18.80
CA GLN A 71 0.08 -3.31 -18.24
C GLN A 71 0.07 -3.16 -16.71
N SER A 72 1.13 -3.60 -16.02
CA SER A 72 1.25 -3.47 -14.56
C SER A 72 1.13 -2.01 -14.11
N LEU A 73 1.72 -1.06 -14.85
CA LEU A 73 1.59 0.37 -14.55
C LEU A 73 0.16 0.91 -14.78
N GLN A 74 -0.57 0.38 -15.77
CA GLN A 74 -1.99 0.71 -15.98
C GLN A 74 -2.85 0.21 -14.81
N ASP A 75 -2.61 -1.03 -14.37
CA ASP A 75 -3.33 -1.63 -13.25
C ASP A 75 -3.05 -0.88 -11.94
N LEU A 76 -1.79 -0.51 -11.70
CA LEU A 76 -1.40 0.33 -10.56
C LEU A 76 -2.09 1.70 -10.59
N ASN A 77 -2.22 2.30 -11.77
CA ASN A 77 -2.94 3.57 -11.92
C ASN A 77 -4.44 3.44 -11.67
N SER A 78 -5.06 2.31 -12.05
CA SER A 78 -6.46 2.03 -11.72
C SER A 78 -6.66 1.96 -10.21
N LEU A 79 -5.81 1.19 -9.51
CA LEU A 79 -5.88 1.06 -8.05
C LEU A 79 -5.70 2.40 -7.33
N LYS A 80 -4.77 3.26 -7.79
CA LYS A 80 -4.57 4.60 -7.22
C LYS A 80 -5.82 5.49 -7.38
N LYS A 81 -6.53 5.38 -8.50
CA LYS A 81 -7.79 6.12 -8.71
C LYS A 81 -8.88 5.62 -7.77
N GLU A 82 -9.05 4.31 -7.65
CA GLU A 82 -10.00 3.71 -6.70
C GLU A 82 -9.70 4.14 -5.27
N PHE A 83 -8.43 4.09 -4.87
CA PHE A 83 -7.99 4.49 -3.55
C PHE A 83 -8.28 5.95 -3.23
N LYS A 84 -8.08 6.84 -4.23
CA LYS A 84 -8.39 8.26 -4.12
C LYS A 84 -9.86 8.48 -3.80
N VAL A 85 -10.76 7.79 -4.50
CA VAL A 85 -12.21 7.89 -4.24
C VAL A 85 -12.57 7.52 -2.80
N ILE A 86 -12.00 6.42 -2.29
CA ILE A 86 -12.28 5.95 -0.92
C ILE A 86 -11.68 6.91 0.13
N SER A 87 -10.53 7.51 -0.17
CA SER A 87 -9.80 8.40 0.75
C SER A 87 -10.36 9.83 0.80
N GLU A 88 -11.18 10.23 -0.18
CA GLU A 88 -11.82 11.55 -0.24
C GLU A 88 -13.17 11.62 0.48
N LYS A 89 -13.71 10.48 0.95
CA LYS A 89 -14.96 10.47 1.73
C LYS A 89 -14.82 11.29 3.00
N ASN A 90 -15.84 12.10 3.30
CA ASN A 90 -15.91 12.93 4.50
C ASN A 90 -17.09 12.48 5.36
N TYR A 91 -16.81 11.70 6.42
CA TYR A 91 -17.84 11.14 7.28
C TYR A 91 -18.49 12.18 8.20
N LEU A 92 -17.87 13.35 8.40
CA LEU A 92 -18.49 14.42 9.19
C LEU A 92 -19.72 15.01 8.49
N LYS A 93 -19.82 14.88 7.15
CA LYS A 93 -20.97 15.38 6.38
C LYS A 93 -22.21 14.50 6.48
N ILE A 94 -22.08 13.28 7.01
CA ILE A 94 -23.18 12.31 7.11
C ILE A 94 -23.68 12.15 8.55
N ILE A 95 -23.18 12.96 9.50
CA ILE A 95 -23.52 12.87 10.92
C ILE A 95 -24.35 14.09 11.32
N ASP A 96 -25.67 13.93 11.42
CA ASP A 96 -26.59 14.95 11.92
C ASP A 96 -27.10 14.62 13.33
N ASN A 97 -27.09 13.34 13.72
CA ASN A 97 -27.57 12.86 15.00
C ASN A 97 -26.76 11.66 15.55
N ALA A 98 -27.09 11.18 16.75
CA ALA A 98 -26.38 10.09 17.41
C ALA A 98 -26.52 8.71 16.71
N SER A 99 -27.62 8.45 15.99
CA SER A 99 -27.74 7.21 15.21
C SER A 99 -26.82 7.21 13.99
N ASP A 100 -26.56 8.37 13.39
CA ASP A 100 -25.66 8.51 12.24
C ASP A 100 -24.21 8.22 12.61
N ILE A 101 -23.80 8.49 13.86
CA ILE A 101 -22.48 8.14 14.38
C ILE A 101 -22.24 6.63 14.24
N LYS A 102 -23.22 5.81 14.62
CA LYS A 102 -23.08 4.34 14.56
C LYS A 102 -22.93 3.86 13.13
N ILE A 103 -23.70 4.44 12.20
CA ILE A 103 -23.62 4.12 10.77
C ILE A 103 -22.26 4.54 10.21
N ALA A 104 -21.83 5.77 10.47
CA ALA A 104 -20.54 6.30 10.04
C ALA A 104 -19.36 5.45 10.53
N CYS A 105 -19.44 4.90 11.74
CA CYS A 105 -18.38 4.05 12.27
C CYS A 105 -18.26 2.71 11.53
N ILE A 106 -19.39 2.07 11.20
CA ILE A 106 -19.41 0.85 10.39
C ILE A 106 -18.84 1.13 8.98
N GLU A 107 -19.19 2.27 8.38
CA GLU A 107 -18.65 2.67 7.08
C GLU A 107 -17.14 2.94 7.15
N ILE A 108 -16.65 3.60 8.19
CA ILE A 108 -15.23 3.87 8.40
C ILE A 108 -14.43 2.57 8.54
N GLU A 109 -14.92 1.60 9.32
CA GLU A 109 -14.27 0.30 9.48
C GLU A 109 -14.22 -0.47 8.15
N THR A 110 -15.33 -0.45 7.42
CA THR A 110 -15.42 -1.09 6.09
C THR A 110 -14.46 -0.45 5.10
N ASP A 111 -14.44 0.89 5.04
CA ASP A 111 -13.54 1.64 4.16
C ASP A 111 -12.08 1.52 4.60
N LEU A 112 -11.78 1.35 5.89
CA LEU A 112 -10.43 0.98 6.36
C LEU A 112 -9.98 -0.35 5.74
N GLY A 113 -10.86 -1.36 5.76
CA GLY A 113 -10.60 -2.64 5.10
C GLY A 113 -10.31 -2.46 3.60
N TYR A 114 -11.12 -1.68 2.89
CA TYR A 114 -10.89 -1.42 1.47
C TYR A 114 -9.61 -0.64 1.18
N LYS A 115 -9.25 0.35 2.01
CA LYS A 115 -8.00 1.11 1.89
C LYS A 115 -6.79 0.20 2.05
N ILE A 116 -6.78 -0.63 3.10
CA ILE A 116 -5.70 -1.60 3.34
C ILE A 116 -5.61 -2.58 2.18
N ARG A 117 -6.73 -3.19 1.78
CA ARG A 117 -6.78 -4.12 0.63
C ARG A 117 -6.21 -3.51 -0.64
N ASN A 118 -6.55 -2.26 -0.92
CA ASN A 118 -6.06 -1.56 -2.10
C ASN A 118 -4.54 -1.36 -2.04
N ILE A 119 -4.00 -0.91 -0.90
CA ILE A 119 -2.54 -0.78 -0.73
C ILE A 119 -1.82 -2.12 -0.89
N LEU A 120 -2.36 -3.22 -0.32
CA LEU A 120 -1.80 -4.56 -0.51
C LEU A 120 -1.73 -4.94 -1.99
N LYS A 121 -2.81 -4.73 -2.75
CA LYS A 121 -2.82 -4.98 -4.20
C LYS A 121 -1.81 -4.12 -4.96
N GLN A 122 -1.62 -2.86 -4.56
CA GLN A 122 -0.57 -2.02 -5.17
C GLN A 122 0.81 -2.63 -4.93
N TRP A 123 1.10 -3.11 -3.71
CA TRP A 123 2.37 -3.79 -3.41
C TRP A 123 2.55 -5.09 -4.19
N GLU A 124 1.49 -5.88 -4.40
CA GLU A 124 1.56 -7.09 -5.25
C GLU A 124 2.07 -6.75 -6.65
N ILE A 125 1.46 -5.76 -7.31
CA ILE A 125 1.87 -5.31 -8.65
C ILE A 125 3.31 -4.76 -8.63
N GLN A 126 3.68 -4.03 -7.58
CA GLN A 126 5.03 -3.48 -7.44
C GLN A 126 6.08 -4.60 -7.30
N ILE A 127 5.75 -5.68 -6.57
CA ILE A 127 6.58 -6.88 -6.46
C ILE A 127 6.70 -7.61 -7.80
N GLU A 128 5.60 -7.76 -8.55
CA GLU A 128 5.64 -8.33 -9.90
C GLU A 128 6.60 -7.57 -10.83
N ILE A 129 6.57 -6.23 -10.76
CA ILE A 129 7.50 -5.39 -11.51
C ILE A 129 8.95 -5.64 -11.06
N ILE A 130 9.19 -5.81 -9.76
CA ILE A 130 10.53 -6.10 -9.25
C ILE A 130 11.01 -7.49 -9.70
N TYR A 131 10.14 -8.48 -9.78
CA TYR A 131 10.50 -9.79 -10.33
C TYR A 131 11.02 -9.69 -11.76
N LEU A 132 10.53 -8.74 -12.57
CA LEU A 132 11.09 -8.51 -13.91
C LEU A 132 12.59 -8.15 -13.82
N ILE A 133 12.99 -7.36 -12.83
CA ILE A 133 14.38 -6.94 -12.61
C ILE A 133 15.23 -8.11 -12.13
N ILE A 134 14.75 -8.85 -11.13
CA ILE A 134 15.49 -9.97 -10.55
C ILE A 134 15.73 -11.09 -11.58
N ASN A 135 14.79 -11.28 -12.51
CA ASN A 135 14.88 -12.31 -13.53
C ASN A 135 15.78 -11.93 -14.71
N PHE A 136 16.29 -10.69 -14.78
CA PHE A 136 17.29 -10.32 -15.77
C PHE A 136 18.70 -10.81 -15.39
N GLU A 137 19.55 -10.92 -16.41
CA GLU A 137 21.00 -11.09 -16.22
C GLU A 137 21.56 -9.89 -15.45
N GLU A 138 22.57 -10.14 -14.60
CA GLU A 138 23.09 -9.12 -13.68
C GLU A 138 23.71 -7.92 -14.40
N GLU A 139 24.20 -8.12 -15.62
CA GLU A 139 24.83 -7.09 -16.46
C GLU A 139 23.88 -5.94 -16.80
N TYR A 140 22.56 -6.16 -16.75
CA TYR A 140 21.58 -5.12 -17.06
C TYR A 140 21.46 -4.07 -15.97
N PHE A 141 21.77 -4.38 -14.71
CA PHE A 141 21.52 -3.49 -13.57
C PHE A 141 22.73 -3.31 -12.68
N SER A 142 22.93 -2.08 -12.19
CA SER A 142 24.00 -1.81 -11.23
C SER A 142 23.68 -2.36 -9.84
N LYS A 143 24.72 -2.64 -9.04
CA LYS A 143 24.59 -3.01 -7.62
C LYS A 143 23.71 -2.05 -6.80
N LYS A 144 23.67 -0.77 -7.18
CA LYS A 144 22.82 0.24 -6.55
C LYS A 144 21.33 -0.10 -6.66
N VAL A 145 20.89 -0.68 -7.77
CA VAL A 145 19.49 -1.08 -7.98
C VAL A 145 19.10 -2.16 -6.97
N TYR A 146 19.92 -3.20 -6.83
CA TYR A 146 19.67 -4.29 -5.86
C TYR A 146 19.65 -3.79 -4.40
N VAL A 147 20.45 -2.78 -4.08
CA VAL A 147 20.40 -2.09 -2.76
C VAL A 147 19.09 -1.31 -2.59
N SER A 148 18.62 -0.58 -3.61
CA SER A 148 17.32 0.12 -3.57
C SER A 148 16.15 -0.87 -3.46
N LEU A 149 16.21 -2.02 -4.14
CA LEU A 149 15.25 -3.13 -3.99
C LEU A 149 15.20 -3.63 -2.55
N SER A 150 16.36 -3.87 -1.93
CA SER A 150 16.45 -4.34 -0.54
C SER A 150 15.80 -3.34 0.43
N LYS A 151 16.08 -2.04 0.25
CA LYS A 151 15.46 -0.97 1.04
C LYS A 151 13.95 -0.90 0.84
N TYR A 152 13.49 -1.12 -0.38
CA TYR A 152 12.06 -1.13 -0.68
C TYR A 152 11.33 -2.32 -0.06
N ILE A 153 11.94 -3.51 -0.06
CA ILE A 153 11.41 -4.68 0.66
C ILE A 153 11.25 -4.38 2.15
N LEU A 154 12.28 -3.80 2.79
CA LEU A 154 12.20 -3.40 4.20
C LEU A 154 11.13 -2.34 4.46
N PHE A 155 10.96 -1.41 3.51
CA PHE A 155 9.89 -0.42 3.55
C PHE A 155 8.51 -1.09 3.53
N ILE A 156 8.26 -2.06 2.63
CA ILE A 156 7.00 -2.80 2.60
C ILE A 156 6.78 -3.55 3.92
N TYR A 157 7.76 -4.30 4.43
CA TYR A 157 7.62 -5.03 5.70
C TYR A 157 7.21 -4.13 6.86
N LYS A 158 7.87 -2.97 7.00
CA LYS A 158 7.58 -1.99 8.05
C LYS A 158 6.10 -1.57 8.03
N TYR A 159 5.56 -1.25 6.86
CA TYR A 159 4.19 -0.76 6.73
C TYR A 159 3.14 -1.86 6.69
N MET A 160 3.48 -3.05 6.18
CA MET A 160 2.62 -4.22 6.23
C MET A 160 2.26 -4.56 7.68
N TYR A 161 3.25 -4.53 8.60
CA TYR A 161 3.00 -4.70 10.02
C TYR A 161 2.10 -3.60 10.61
N SER A 162 2.35 -2.33 10.25
CA SER A 162 1.53 -1.20 10.71
C SER A 162 0.07 -1.32 10.26
N PHE A 163 -0.17 -1.71 9.00
CA PHE A 163 -1.51 -1.90 8.46
C PHE A 163 -2.18 -3.16 9.02
N ALA A 164 -1.44 -4.24 9.25
CA ALA A 164 -1.98 -5.43 9.91
C ALA A 164 -2.48 -5.12 11.34
N ASN A 165 -1.77 -4.26 12.07
CA ASN A 165 -2.22 -3.83 13.41
C ASN A 165 -3.50 -2.98 13.35
N LEU A 166 -3.63 -2.08 12.36
CA LEU A 166 -4.88 -1.35 12.15
C LEU A 166 -6.02 -2.29 11.72
N PHE A 167 -5.72 -3.24 10.85
CA PHE A 167 -6.70 -4.20 10.35
C PHE A 167 -7.31 -5.05 11.48
N LYS A 168 -6.53 -5.41 12.50
CA LYS A 168 -7.02 -6.13 13.70
C LYS A 168 -8.09 -5.36 14.49
N LEU A 169 -8.21 -4.05 14.29
CA LEU A 169 -9.20 -3.22 14.96
C LEU A 169 -10.57 -3.26 14.27
N ILE A 170 -10.67 -3.80 13.05
CA ILE A 170 -11.93 -3.95 12.34
C ILE A 170 -12.76 -5.03 13.04
N SER A 171 -14.01 -4.70 13.38
CA SER A 171 -14.92 -5.62 14.05
C SER A 171 -15.40 -6.70 13.06
N ASN A 172 -15.35 -7.97 13.44
CA ASN A 172 -15.93 -9.04 12.63
C ASN A 172 -17.46 -9.02 12.75
N THR A 173 -18.14 -8.84 11.62
CA THR A 173 -19.59 -8.95 11.52
C THR A 173 -19.98 -9.91 10.39
N PRO A 174 -21.21 -10.48 10.40
CA PRO A 174 -21.68 -11.32 9.29
C PRO A 174 -21.58 -10.65 7.92
N GLU A 175 -21.73 -9.32 7.86
CA GLU A 175 -21.72 -8.53 6.64
C GLU A 175 -20.29 -8.32 6.07
N ASN A 176 -19.26 -8.31 6.93
CA ASN A 176 -17.89 -8.01 6.49
C ASN A 176 -16.91 -9.20 6.58
N ILE A 177 -17.35 -10.36 7.08
CA ILE A 177 -16.48 -11.53 7.29
C ILE A 177 -15.75 -11.97 6.01
N SER A 178 -16.43 -11.96 4.86
CA SER A 178 -15.84 -12.31 3.57
C SER A 178 -14.73 -11.33 3.15
N LEU A 179 -14.94 -10.03 3.38
CA LEU A 179 -13.93 -8.99 3.13
C LEU A 179 -12.71 -9.20 4.03
N ILE A 180 -12.94 -9.50 5.31
CA ILE A 180 -11.89 -9.72 6.31
C ILE A 180 -11.03 -10.93 5.94
N GLU A 181 -11.64 -12.07 5.60
CA GLU A 181 -10.87 -13.26 5.19
C GLU A 181 -10.05 -12.99 3.92
N THR A 182 -10.63 -12.32 2.93
CA THR A 182 -9.90 -11.93 1.71
C THR A 182 -8.68 -11.04 2.02
N ILE A 183 -8.78 -10.14 3.00
CA ILE A 183 -7.65 -9.27 3.38
C ILE A 183 -6.58 -10.07 4.13
N LYS A 184 -6.97 -11.01 5.00
CA LYS A 184 -6.03 -11.90 5.69
C LYS A 184 -5.22 -12.73 4.70
N GLU A 185 -5.89 -13.35 3.72
CA GLU A 185 -5.25 -14.09 2.63
C GLU A 185 -4.25 -13.20 1.91
N LYS A 186 -4.65 -11.97 1.55
CA LYS A 186 -3.76 -11.01 0.90
C LYS A 186 -2.52 -10.65 1.71
N PHE A 187 -2.63 -10.51 3.03
CA PHE A 187 -1.44 -10.31 3.88
C PHE A 187 -0.50 -11.52 3.84
N ILE A 188 -1.05 -12.73 3.88
CA ILE A 188 -0.26 -13.98 3.86
C ILE A 188 0.44 -14.15 2.51
N ASP A 189 -0.30 -13.99 1.41
CA ASP A 189 0.23 -14.08 0.04
C ASP A 189 1.34 -13.07 -0.20
N LEU A 190 1.14 -11.83 0.27
CA LEU A 190 2.13 -10.78 0.15
C LEU A 190 3.37 -11.08 1.00
N ASP A 191 3.22 -11.53 2.24
CA ASP A 191 4.35 -11.92 3.10
C ASP A 191 5.21 -13.02 2.45
N ASN A 192 4.56 -14.05 1.89
CA ASN A 192 5.23 -15.12 1.16
C ASN A 192 5.96 -14.58 -0.09
N SER A 193 5.32 -13.70 -0.84
CA SER A 193 5.91 -13.08 -2.04
C SER A 193 7.13 -12.24 -1.69
N ILE A 194 7.06 -11.43 -0.63
CA ILE A 194 8.21 -10.61 -0.19
C ILE A 194 9.35 -11.49 0.30
N LYS A 195 9.06 -12.59 1.02
CA LYS A 195 10.10 -13.53 1.48
C LYS A 195 10.82 -14.21 0.32
N ASP A 196 10.08 -14.68 -0.68
CA ASP A 196 10.68 -15.24 -1.90
C ASP A 196 11.51 -14.18 -2.65
N LEU A 197 10.99 -12.95 -2.74
CA LEU A 197 11.69 -11.84 -3.38
C LEU A 197 13.00 -11.49 -2.66
N ASP A 198 12.99 -11.41 -1.33
CA ASP A 198 14.17 -11.16 -0.49
C ASP A 198 15.20 -12.28 -0.65
N TYR A 199 14.76 -13.54 -0.67
CA TYR A 199 15.63 -14.69 -0.93
C TYR A 199 16.31 -14.59 -2.30
N LYS A 200 15.55 -14.35 -3.37
CA LYS A 200 16.12 -14.22 -4.72
C LYS A 200 17.03 -13.02 -4.87
N LEU A 201 16.70 -11.91 -4.20
CA LEU A 201 17.53 -10.71 -4.20
C LEU A 201 18.89 -10.95 -3.52
N LYS A 202 18.92 -11.72 -2.42
CA LYS A 202 20.16 -12.11 -1.75
C LYS A 202 21.09 -12.95 -2.62
N LEU A 203 20.55 -13.71 -3.57
CA LEU A 203 21.36 -14.45 -4.54
C LEU A 203 22.01 -13.55 -5.61
N LYS A 204 21.58 -12.30 -5.72
CA LYS A 204 22.07 -11.30 -6.71
C LYS A 204 23.05 -10.28 -6.13
N ILE A 205 23.28 -10.27 -4.81
CA ILE A 205 24.10 -9.28 -4.07
C ILE A 205 25.43 -9.87 -3.64
#